data_AF-A0A535QAW0-F1
#
_entry.id   AF-A0A535QAW0-F1
#
_cell.length_a   1.000
_cell.length_b   1.000
_cell.length_c   1.000
_cell.angle_alpha   90.00
_cell.angle_beta   90.00
_cell.angle_gamma   90.00
#
_symmetry.space_group_name_H-M   'P 1'
#
loop_
_entity.id
_entity.type
_entity.pdbx_description
1 polymer ?
#
loop_
_entity_poly.entity_id
_entity_poly.type
_entity_poly.pdbx_seq_one_letter_code
_entity_poly.pdbx_strand_id
1 'polypeptide(L)'
;MVRSAATRRKAFRLGSRTPAADGTRRGERPTGPPPLVIVNPVAGSGRAGRFWKHCATACAGLPLEVLETTRRGDATSYAEGAGERLVIVVGGDGTAHEVVNGLLRRPRPRPPRIGFLQRGTGADLRRTIPGPRRPEEVAAWITIDRWRPIDAGILTSSTGREFFINVADVGIGAEVLRRAALGPAWAGGTVNFLAAAVISLAVHRNARVRIGL
;
A
#
# COMPACT_ATOMS: atom_id res chain seq x y z
N MET A 1 20.94 16.67 -20.30
CA MET A 1 20.10 16.12 -21.40
C MET A 1 19.15 15.08 -20.78
N VAL A 2 17.93 15.51 -20.44
CA VAL A 2 16.98 14.74 -19.61
C VAL A 2 16.22 13.75 -20.51
N ARG A 3 16.46 12.45 -20.34
CA ARG A 3 15.66 11.40 -20.99
C ARG A 3 14.46 11.06 -20.10
N SER A 4 13.28 11.45 -20.59
CA SER A 4 11.96 11.11 -20.08
C SER A 4 11.77 9.59 -20.03
N ALA A 5 11.57 9.03 -18.84
CA ALA A 5 11.21 7.63 -18.67
C ALA A 5 9.69 7.47 -18.83
N ALA A 6 9.27 6.88 -19.95
CA ALA A 6 7.88 6.61 -20.26
C ALA A 6 7.25 5.69 -19.20
N THR A 7 6.31 6.24 -18.43
CA THR A 7 5.43 5.48 -17.54
C THR A 7 4.59 4.52 -18.39
N ARG A 8 4.73 3.19 -18.21
CA ARG A 8 3.86 2.21 -18.86
C ARG A 8 2.45 2.28 -18.27
N ARG A 9 1.62 3.17 -18.83
CA ARG A 9 0.16 3.14 -18.64
C ARG A 9 -0.41 1.99 -19.47
N LYS A 10 -0.79 0.88 -18.83
CA LYS A 10 -1.70 -0.08 -19.47
C LYS A 10 -3.12 0.32 -19.13
N ALA A 11 -3.73 1.16 -19.98
CA ALA A 11 -5.17 1.37 -19.96
C ALA A 11 -5.84 0.10 -20.49
N PHE A 12 -6.36 -0.73 -19.61
CA PHE A 12 -7.15 -1.90 -19.99
C PHE A 12 -8.63 -1.52 -19.87
N ARG A 13 -9.24 -1.07 -20.97
CA ARG A 13 -10.70 -1.03 -21.09
C ARG A 13 -11.13 -2.36 -21.71
N LEU A 14 -11.67 -3.27 -20.91
CA LEU A 14 -12.28 -4.49 -21.43
C LEU A 14 -13.64 -4.14 -22.07
N GLY A 15 -13.80 -4.50 -23.35
CA GLY A 15 -14.99 -4.22 -24.14
C GLY A 15 -16.26 -4.86 -23.58
N SER A 16 -17.34 -4.09 -23.62
CA SER A 16 -18.69 -4.51 -23.28
C SER A 16 -19.19 -5.56 -24.27
N ARG A 17 -19.44 -6.77 -23.78
CA ARG A 17 -20.36 -7.73 -24.39
C ARG A 17 -21.54 -7.92 -23.44
N THR A 18 -22.74 -7.60 -23.93
CA THR A 18 -24.01 -7.88 -23.27
C THR A 18 -24.31 -9.37 -23.36
N PRO A 19 -24.71 -10.01 -22.25
CA PRO A 19 -25.74 -11.04 -22.34
C PRO A 19 -26.97 -10.69 -21.49
N ALA A 20 -28.04 -11.39 -21.82
CA ALA A 20 -29.44 -11.19 -21.48
C ALA A 20 -29.78 -11.00 -19.98
N ALA A 21 -30.92 -10.35 -19.79
CA ALA A 21 -31.52 -9.95 -18.54
C ALA A 21 -31.87 -11.14 -17.63
N ASP A 22 -31.54 -11.01 -16.34
CA ASP A 22 -32.23 -11.72 -15.26
C ASP A 22 -32.45 -10.78 -14.07
N GLY A 23 -33.66 -10.83 -13.53
CA GLY A 23 -34.36 -9.80 -12.75
C GLY A 23 -34.01 -9.75 -11.27
N THR A 24 -32.73 -9.70 -10.91
CA THR A 24 -32.32 -9.37 -9.53
C THR A 24 -31.99 -7.88 -9.43
N ARG A 25 -32.65 -7.17 -8.51
CA ARG A 25 -32.38 -5.74 -8.23
C ARG A 25 -30.90 -5.56 -7.86
N ARG A 26 -30.09 -5.16 -8.84
CA ARG A 26 -28.70 -4.75 -8.63
C ARG A 26 -28.71 -3.45 -7.82
N GLY A 27 -28.05 -3.47 -6.66
CA GLY A 27 -27.70 -2.24 -5.96
C GLY A 27 -27.04 -1.26 -6.94
N GLU A 28 -27.52 -0.03 -6.93
CA GLU A 28 -27.03 1.07 -7.75
C GLU A 28 -25.50 1.15 -7.63
N ARG A 29 -24.79 1.14 -8.78
CA ARG A 29 -23.33 1.30 -8.80
C ARG A 29 -22.95 2.63 -8.15
N PRO A 30 -21.87 2.71 -7.37
CA PRO A 30 -21.31 4.00 -6.98
C PRO A 30 -21.01 4.81 -8.25
N THR A 31 -21.63 5.98 -8.40
CA THR A 31 -21.54 6.90 -9.55
C THR A 31 -20.20 7.64 -9.63
N GLY A 32 -19.12 7.02 -9.13
CA GLY A 32 -17.78 7.60 -9.03
C GLY A 32 -16.80 7.07 -10.08
N PRO A 33 -15.61 7.69 -10.18
CA PRO A 33 -14.54 7.19 -11.03
C PRO A 33 -14.12 5.76 -10.62
N PRO A 34 -13.65 4.94 -11.58
CA PRO A 34 -13.27 3.56 -11.32
C PRO A 34 -12.21 3.48 -10.21
N PRO A 35 -12.23 2.44 -9.35
CA PRO A 35 -11.16 2.22 -8.38
C PRO A 35 -9.79 2.16 -9.04
N LEU A 36 -8.79 2.74 -8.38
CA LEU A 36 -7.40 2.71 -8.78
C LEU A 36 -6.67 1.63 -7.99
N VAL A 37 -6.11 0.64 -8.69
CA VAL A 37 -5.25 -0.40 -8.12
C VAL A 37 -3.80 -0.01 -8.34
N ILE A 38 -3.06 0.18 -7.24
CA ILE A 38 -1.61 0.43 -7.26
C ILE A 38 -0.90 -0.85 -6.84
N VAL A 39 -0.12 -1.41 -7.76
CA VAL A 39 0.54 -2.70 -7.59
C VAL A 39 2.05 -2.49 -7.51
N ASN A 40 2.66 -2.96 -6.42
CA ASN A 40 4.11 -3.15 -6.36
C ASN A 40 4.44 -4.61 -6.72
N PRO A 41 4.83 -4.91 -7.97
CA PRO A 41 4.99 -6.28 -8.42
C PRO A 41 6.13 -7.02 -7.72
N VAL A 42 7.15 -6.30 -7.22
CA VAL A 42 8.33 -6.90 -6.57
C VAL A 42 8.15 -7.10 -5.07
N ALA A 43 7.09 -6.53 -4.46
CA ALA A 43 6.84 -6.67 -3.03
C ALA A 43 6.71 -8.15 -2.59
N GLY A 44 7.32 -8.46 -1.44
CA GLY A 44 7.31 -9.81 -0.87
C GLY A 44 7.99 -10.85 -1.76
N SER A 45 9.13 -10.51 -2.38
CA SER A 45 9.83 -11.39 -3.33
C SER A 45 8.94 -11.80 -4.52
N GLY A 46 8.21 -10.83 -5.06
CA GLY A 46 7.29 -11.02 -6.18
C GLY A 46 5.93 -11.64 -5.82
N ARG A 47 5.66 -11.93 -4.53
CA ARG A 47 4.38 -12.49 -4.08
C ARG A 47 3.21 -11.56 -4.40
N ALA A 48 3.39 -10.25 -4.27
CA ALA A 48 2.36 -9.26 -4.60
C ALA A 48 1.98 -9.31 -6.09
N GLY A 49 2.97 -9.29 -6.99
CA GLY A 49 2.73 -9.37 -8.43
C GLY A 49 2.07 -10.70 -8.84
N ARG A 50 2.53 -11.84 -8.30
CA ARG A 50 1.89 -13.15 -8.56
C ARG A 50 0.45 -13.19 -8.06
N PHE A 51 0.18 -12.65 -6.86
CA PHE A 51 -1.17 -12.57 -6.33
C PHE A 51 -2.07 -11.71 -7.23
N TRP A 52 -1.60 -10.52 -7.63
CA TRP A 52 -2.35 -9.63 -8.50
C TRP A 52 -2.70 -10.25 -9.85
N LYS A 53 -1.78 -11.02 -10.47
CA LYS A 53 -2.06 -11.71 -11.73
C LYS A 53 -3.30 -12.61 -11.66
N HIS A 54 -3.50 -13.32 -10.55
CA HIS A 54 -4.68 -14.15 -10.34
C HIS A 54 -5.93 -13.31 -10.04
N CYS A 55 -5.76 -12.22 -9.28
CA CYS A 55 -6.86 -11.29 -8.98
C CYS A 55 -7.37 -10.59 -10.23
N ALA A 56 -6.48 -10.21 -11.14
CA ALA A 56 -6.81 -9.52 -12.38
C ALA A 56 -7.77 -10.35 -13.24
N THR A 57 -7.59 -11.67 -13.28
CA THR A 57 -8.53 -12.59 -13.94
C THR A 57 -9.90 -12.57 -13.25
N ALA A 58 -9.95 -12.69 -11.92
CA ALA A 58 -11.19 -12.63 -11.16
C ALA A 58 -11.90 -11.27 -11.29
N CYS A 59 -11.14 -10.19 -11.46
CA CYS A 59 -11.64 -8.82 -11.56
C CYS A 59 -11.88 -8.35 -13.01
N ALA A 60 -11.75 -9.22 -14.02
CA ALA A 60 -11.79 -8.81 -15.43
C ALA A 60 -13.10 -8.11 -15.85
N GLY A 61 -14.22 -8.39 -15.15
CA GLY A 61 -15.51 -7.74 -15.37
C GLY A 61 -15.71 -6.42 -14.63
N LEU A 62 -14.74 -5.97 -13.83
CA LEU A 62 -14.84 -4.75 -13.04
C LEU A 62 -14.14 -3.57 -13.74
N PRO A 63 -14.71 -2.36 -13.69
CA PRO A 63 -14.06 -1.17 -14.21
C PRO A 63 -12.97 -0.73 -13.23
N LEU A 64 -11.74 -1.20 -13.43
CA LEU A 64 -10.57 -0.87 -12.60
C LEU A 64 -9.49 -0.17 -13.44
N GLU A 65 -8.84 0.83 -12.87
CA GLU A 65 -7.57 1.33 -13.39
C GLU A 65 -6.43 0.66 -12.62
N VAL A 66 -5.38 0.20 -13.32
CA VAL A 66 -4.26 -0.51 -12.68
C VAL A 66 -2.95 0.17 -13.04
N LEU A 67 -2.18 0.55 -12.03
CA LEU A 67 -0.84 1.12 -12.17
C LEU A 67 0.18 0.26 -11.43
N GLU A 68 1.20 -0.21 -12.14
CA GLU A 68 2.31 -0.95 -11.55
C GLU A 68 3.47 0.02 -11.24
N THR A 69 3.99 -0.04 -10.01
CA THR A 69 5.16 0.75 -9.62
C THR A 69 6.42 0.17 -10.23
N THR A 70 7.33 1.03 -10.66
CA THR A 70 8.64 0.68 -11.20
C THR A 70 9.79 1.05 -10.27
N ARG A 71 9.57 2.05 -9.41
CA ARG A 71 10.55 2.57 -8.46
C ARG A 71 9.89 3.12 -7.20
N ARG A 72 10.71 3.40 -6.19
CA ARG A 72 10.29 4.10 -4.97
C ARG A 72 9.65 5.45 -5.30
N GLY A 73 8.56 5.78 -4.61
CA GLY A 73 7.80 7.03 -4.76
C GLY A 73 6.75 7.01 -5.88
N ASP A 74 6.71 5.98 -6.72
CA ASP A 74 5.67 5.84 -7.75
C ASP A 74 4.28 5.72 -7.09
N ALA A 75 4.15 4.91 -6.04
CA ALA A 75 2.87 4.72 -5.37
C ALA A 75 2.38 6.02 -4.70
N THR A 76 3.28 6.81 -4.11
CA THR A 76 2.96 8.16 -3.61
C THR A 76 2.41 9.05 -4.72
N SER A 77 3.08 9.06 -5.87
CA SER A 77 2.72 9.93 -7.00
C SER A 77 1.37 9.54 -7.60
N TYR A 78 1.10 8.24 -7.74
CA TYR A 78 -0.17 7.72 -8.24
C TYR A 78 -1.32 8.00 -7.27
N ALA A 79 -1.08 7.83 -5.97
CA ALA A 79 -2.05 8.09 -4.92
C ALA A 79 -2.38 9.59 -4.78
N GLU A 80 -1.40 10.48 -4.94
CA GLU A 80 -1.66 11.93 -4.95
C GLU A 80 -2.65 12.29 -6.07
N GLY A 81 -2.46 11.73 -7.27
CA GLY A 81 -3.35 11.88 -8.43
C GLY A 81 -4.66 11.06 -8.38
N ALA A 82 -4.97 10.39 -7.27
CA ALA A 82 -6.14 9.51 -7.18
C ALA A 82 -7.49 10.27 -7.15
N GLY A 83 -7.50 11.56 -6.77
CA GLY A 83 -8.74 12.29 -6.53
C GLY A 83 -9.57 11.63 -5.41
N GLU A 84 -10.86 11.40 -5.67
CA GLU A 84 -11.84 10.77 -4.76
C GLU A 84 -12.04 9.26 -5.03
N ARG A 85 -11.19 8.66 -5.89
CA ARG A 85 -11.24 7.23 -6.20
C ARG A 85 -10.98 6.39 -4.96
N LEU A 86 -11.59 5.21 -4.91
CA LEU A 86 -11.10 4.13 -4.07
C LEU A 86 -9.71 3.73 -4.56
N VAL A 87 -8.72 3.73 -3.66
CA VAL A 87 -7.37 3.23 -3.95
C VAL A 87 -7.17 1.86 -3.31
N ILE A 88 -6.81 0.87 -4.12
CA ILE A 88 -6.50 -0.49 -3.68
C ILE A 88 -4.99 -0.70 -3.79
N VAL A 89 -4.35 -1.04 -2.68
CA VAL A 89 -2.89 -1.24 -2.61
C VAL A 89 -2.57 -2.72 -2.68
N VAL A 90 -1.75 -3.13 -3.65
CA VAL A 90 -1.24 -4.49 -3.75
C VAL A 90 0.27 -4.48 -3.54
N GLY A 91 0.70 -4.77 -2.31
CA GLY A 91 2.11 -4.60 -1.94
C GLY A 91 2.40 -4.97 -0.49
N GLY A 92 3.52 -4.47 0.05
CA GLY A 92 3.85 -4.58 1.48
C GLY A 92 3.58 -3.28 2.24
N ASP A 93 4.04 -3.23 3.49
CA ASP A 93 3.86 -2.05 4.36
C ASP A 93 4.48 -0.78 3.75
N GLY A 94 5.65 -0.87 3.11
CA GLY A 94 6.26 0.27 2.41
C GLY A 94 5.39 0.82 1.27
N THR A 95 4.71 -0.05 0.53
CA THR A 95 3.78 0.39 -0.53
C THR A 95 2.52 1.02 0.06
N ALA A 96 1.98 0.46 1.14
CA ALA A 96 0.87 1.06 1.88
C ALA A 96 1.25 2.45 2.42
N HIS A 97 2.45 2.58 2.98
CA HIS A 97 2.98 3.84 3.49
C HIS A 97 3.14 4.90 2.39
N GLU A 98 3.69 4.55 1.22
CA GLU A 98 3.75 5.47 0.08
C GLU A 98 2.35 5.94 -0.37
N VAL A 99 1.39 5.01 -0.50
CA VAL A 99 0.01 5.35 -0.89
C VAL A 99 -0.65 6.27 0.13
N VAL A 100 -0.55 5.97 1.43
CA VAL A 100 -1.12 6.81 2.50
C VAL A 100 -0.52 8.22 2.44
N ASN A 101 0.80 8.34 2.29
CA ASN A 101 1.45 9.63 2.20
C ASN A 101 1.03 10.40 0.94
N GLY A 102 0.76 9.72 -0.19
CA GLY A 102 0.19 10.37 -1.37
C GLY A 102 -1.25 10.83 -1.18
N LEU A 103 -2.09 10.00 -0.55
CA LEU A 103 -3.50 10.30 -0.25
C LEU A 103 -3.68 11.41 0.79
N LEU A 104 -2.75 11.58 1.72
CA LEU A 104 -2.83 12.58 2.80
C LEU A 104 -1.94 13.80 2.55
N ARG A 105 -1.17 13.83 1.45
CA ARG A 105 -0.27 14.93 1.10
C ARG A 105 -0.98 16.29 0.99
N ARG A 106 -2.24 16.29 0.57
CA ARG A 106 -3.06 17.50 0.43
C ARG A 106 -4.36 17.34 1.21
N PRO A 107 -4.90 18.44 1.79
CA PRO A 107 -6.24 18.45 2.34
C PRO A 107 -7.26 17.96 1.31
N ARG A 108 -8.21 17.15 1.77
CA ARG A 108 -9.32 16.64 0.95
C ARG A 108 -10.64 16.97 1.63
N PRO A 109 -11.74 17.18 0.86
CA PRO A 109 -13.06 17.43 1.43
C PRO A 109 -13.59 16.23 2.23
N ARG A 110 -13.14 15.02 1.88
CA ARG A 110 -13.53 13.77 2.53
C ARG A 110 -12.29 12.90 2.81
N PRO A 111 -12.34 12.04 3.84
CA PRO A 111 -11.29 11.04 4.03
C PRO A 111 -11.16 10.14 2.81
N PRO A 112 -9.92 9.87 2.33
CA PRO A 112 -9.72 9.00 1.19
C PRO A 112 -10.12 7.56 1.51
N ARG A 113 -10.69 6.85 0.53
CA ARG A 113 -11.02 5.43 0.66
C ARG A 113 -9.85 4.58 0.18
N ILE A 114 -9.40 3.68 1.04
CA ILE A 114 -8.24 2.82 0.78
C ILE A 114 -8.53 1.38 1.18
N GLY A 115 -8.06 0.43 0.37
CA GLY A 115 -8.10 -1.01 0.65
C GLY A 115 -6.72 -1.64 0.49
N PHE A 116 -6.40 -2.66 1.30
CA PHE A 116 -5.07 -3.26 1.35
C PHE A 116 -5.07 -4.75 0.98
N LEU A 117 -4.43 -5.11 -0.13
CA LEU A 117 -4.06 -6.47 -0.50
C LEU A 117 -2.59 -6.72 -0.11
N GLN A 118 -2.37 -6.89 1.20
CA GLN A 118 -1.05 -7.04 1.79
C GLN A 118 -0.35 -8.35 1.42
N ARG A 119 0.75 -8.26 0.67
CA ARG A 119 1.57 -9.39 0.19
C ARG A 119 3.08 -9.19 0.45
N GLY A 120 3.45 -8.32 1.39
CA GLY A 120 4.82 -8.04 1.82
C GLY A 120 5.48 -9.14 2.65
N THR A 121 6.74 -8.92 3.05
CA THR A 121 7.47 -9.76 4.03
C THR A 121 7.06 -9.42 5.46
N GLY A 122 6.91 -8.14 5.79
CA GLY A 122 6.14 -7.64 6.93
C GLY A 122 4.64 -7.69 6.61
N ALA A 123 3.82 -8.01 7.61
CA ALA A 123 2.38 -8.23 7.45
C ALA A 123 1.60 -7.67 8.64
N ASP A 124 2.07 -6.57 9.22
CA ASP A 124 1.47 -6.01 10.44
C ASP A 124 0.08 -5.46 10.14
N LEU A 125 -0.08 -4.74 9.04
CA LEU A 125 -1.40 -4.27 8.56
C LEU A 125 -2.35 -5.42 8.22
N ARG A 126 -1.84 -6.56 7.68
CA ARG A 126 -2.67 -7.75 7.41
C ARG A 126 -3.27 -8.34 8.69
N ARG A 127 -2.63 -8.15 9.84
CA ARG A 127 -3.15 -8.63 11.15
C ARG A 127 -4.23 -7.70 11.69
N THR A 128 -4.11 -6.39 11.44
CA THR A 128 -4.99 -5.36 12.01
C THR A 128 -6.17 -4.98 11.12
N ILE A 129 -6.00 -5.10 9.79
CA ILE A 129 -7.01 -4.76 8.78
C ILE A 129 -7.35 -6.03 7.99
N PRO A 130 -8.57 -6.58 8.14
CA PRO A 130 -8.98 -7.74 7.38
C PRO A 130 -9.11 -7.40 5.89
N GLY A 131 -8.72 -8.35 5.05
CA GLY A 131 -8.83 -8.26 3.60
C GLY A 131 -8.81 -9.65 2.98
N PRO A 132 -9.18 -9.78 1.70
CA PRO A 132 -9.29 -11.06 1.02
C PRO A 132 -7.93 -11.76 0.98
N ARG A 133 -7.95 -13.06 1.32
CA ARG A 133 -6.74 -13.88 1.35
C ARG A 133 -6.55 -14.58 0.01
N ARG A 134 -7.64 -14.92 -0.65
CA ARG A 134 -7.62 -15.66 -1.91
C ARG A 134 -7.97 -14.75 -3.10
N PRO A 135 -7.34 -14.94 -4.28
CA PRO A 135 -7.58 -14.08 -5.44
C PRO A 135 -9.05 -13.98 -5.87
N GLU A 136 -9.80 -15.08 -5.78
CA GLU A 136 -11.20 -15.20 -6.16
C GLU A 136 -12.14 -14.33 -5.29
N GLU A 137 -11.75 -14.03 -4.06
CA GLU A 137 -12.53 -13.18 -3.15
C GLU A 137 -12.43 -11.69 -3.50
N VAL A 138 -11.38 -11.29 -4.24
CA VAL A 138 -11.04 -9.87 -4.45
C VAL A 138 -12.11 -9.13 -5.25
N ALA A 139 -12.69 -9.78 -6.27
CA ALA A 139 -13.70 -9.13 -7.11
C ALA A 139 -14.95 -8.75 -6.31
N ALA A 140 -15.45 -9.67 -5.47
CA ALA A 140 -16.56 -9.40 -4.56
C ALA A 140 -16.17 -8.38 -3.49
N TRP A 141 -14.96 -8.48 -2.94
CA TRP A 141 -14.49 -7.57 -1.89
C TRP A 141 -14.39 -6.11 -2.35
N ILE A 142 -13.94 -5.85 -3.59
CA ILE A 142 -13.84 -4.49 -4.14
C ILE A 142 -15.21 -3.82 -4.28
N THR A 143 -16.28 -4.60 -4.48
CA THR A 143 -17.64 -4.07 -4.70
C THR A 143 -18.44 -3.90 -3.41
N ILE A 144 -17.96 -4.40 -2.28
CA ILE A 144 -18.64 -4.27 -0.98
C ILE A 144 -18.46 -2.84 -0.46
N ASP A 145 -19.58 -2.19 -0.12
CA ASP A 145 -19.59 -0.86 0.50
C ASP A 145 -19.53 -0.97 2.04
N ARG A 146 -18.45 -1.56 2.56
CA ARG A 146 -18.23 -1.72 4.01
C ARG A 146 -16.92 -1.08 4.41
N TRP A 147 -17.02 0.05 5.12
CA TRP A 147 -15.88 0.87 5.50
C TRP A 147 -15.75 0.98 7.02
N ARG A 148 -14.52 1.18 7.49
CA ARG A 148 -14.22 1.57 8.86
C ARG A 148 -13.22 2.73 8.83
N PRO A 149 -13.37 3.74 9.71
CA PRO A 149 -12.34 4.76 9.87
C PRO A 149 -11.06 4.13 10.42
N ILE A 150 -9.92 4.70 10.04
CA ILE A 150 -8.60 4.35 10.54
C ILE A 150 -7.84 5.65 10.75
N ASP A 151 -7.26 5.80 11.92
CA ASP A 151 -6.44 6.96 12.24
C ASP A 151 -5.10 6.89 11.52
N ALA A 152 -4.63 8.05 11.05
CA ALA A 152 -3.29 8.22 10.55
C ALA A 152 -2.52 9.13 11.52
N GLY A 153 -1.44 8.61 12.07
CA GLY A 153 -0.50 9.39 12.85
C GLY A 153 0.27 10.36 11.96
N ILE A 154 0.65 11.50 12.53
CA ILE A 154 1.40 12.55 11.85
C ILE A 154 2.74 12.70 12.54
N LEU A 155 3.81 12.52 11.78
CA LEU A 155 5.17 12.76 12.23
C LEU A 155 5.67 14.06 11.60
N THR A 156 6.14 15.00 12.43
CA THR A 156 6.78 16.23 11.97
C THR A 156 8.22 16.24 12.46
N SER A 157 9.16 16.43 11.55
CA SER A 157 10.59 16.50 11.82
C SER A 157 11.23 17.67 11.06
N SER A 158 12.55 17.86 11.22
CA SER A 158 13.32 18.83 10.45
C SER A 158 13.31 18.55 8.93
N THR A 159 13.01 17.32 8.51
CA THR A 159 12.96 16.92 7.09
C THR A 159 11.56 17.04 6.49
N GLY A 160 10.56 17.38 7.29
CA GLY A 160 9.20 17.60 6.83
C GLY A 160 8.15 16.84 7.63
N ARG A 161 6.99 16.65 6.99
CA ARG A 161 5.81 16.00 7.58
C ARG A 161 5.50 14.71 6.85
N GLU A 162 5.30 13.64 7.60
CA GLU A 162 4.96 12.31 7.09
C GLU A 162 3.77 11.73 7.85
N PHE A 163 3.08 10.78 7.21
CA PHE A 163 1.96 10.06 7.78
C PHE A 163 2.30 8.58 8.01
N PHE A 164 1.80 8.00 9.10
CA PHE A 164 1.94 6.59 9.39
C PHE A 164 0.61 5.99 9.88
N ILE A 165 0.38 4.72 9.56
CA ILE A 165 -0.84 3.98 9.94
C ILE A 165 -0.55 2.75 10.81
N ASN A 166 0.73 2.51 11.13
CA ASN A 166 1.17 1.36 11.92
C ASN A 166 1.88 1.81 13.19
N VAL A 167 3.10 2.33 13.02
CA VAL A 167 3.99 2.65 14.11
C VAL A 167 4.96 3.74 13.64
N ALA A 168 5.26 4.67 14.54
CA ALA A 168 6.41 5.53 14.48
C ALA A 168 7.27 5.19 15.69
N ASP A 169 8.56 4.95 15.48
CA ASP A 169 9.49 4.55 16.52
C ASP A 169 10.71 5.47 16.54
N VAL A 170 11.18 5.78 17.74
CA VAL A 170 12.37 6.61 18.00
C VAL A 170 13.19 5.91 19.06
N GLY A 171 14.50 5.77 18.81
CA GLY A 171 15.42 5.12 19.73
C GLY A 171 15.94 3.82 19.16
N ILE A 172 15.94 2.76 19.98
CA ILE A 172 16.66 1.54 19.65
C ILE A 172 16.08 0.79 18.45
N GLY A 173 14.75 0.72 18.30
CA GLY A 173 14.14 0.00 17.17
C GLY A 173 14.42 0.66 15.82
N ALA A 174 14.42 2.00 15.77
CA ALA A 174 14.87 2.76 14.61
C ALA A 174 16.34 2.46 14.25
N GLU A 175 17.21 2.31 15.26
CA GLU A 175 18.61 1.96 15.05
C GLU A 175 18.79 0.51 14.55
N VAL A 176 18.00 -0.43 15.06
CA VAL A 176 17.96 -1.82 14.55
C VAL A 176 17.58 -1.84 13.08
N LEU A 177 16.50 -1.13 12.71
CA LEU A 177 16.05 -1.06 11.33
C LEU A 177 17.10 -0.42 10.41
N ARG A 178 17.76 0.65 10.86
CA ARG A 178 18.86 1.29 10.13
C ARG A 178 20.02 0.33 9.91
N ARG A 179 20.45 -0.39 10.95
CA ARG A 179 21.53 -1.39 10.85
C ARG A 179 21.17 -2.56 9.95
N ALA A 180 19.95 -3.08 10.06
CA ALA A 180 19.47 -4.14 9.18
C ALA A 180 19.42 -3.67 7.71
N ALA A 181 19.00 -2.43 7.44
CA ALA A 181 18.95 -1.89 6.08
C ALA A 181 20.34 -1.68 5.45
N LEU A 182 21.35 -1.35 6.27
CA LEU A 182 22.75 -1.20 5.84
C LEU A 182 23.54 -2.52 5.90
N GLY A 183 22.92 -3.59 6.42
CA GLY A 183 23.57 -4.88 6.61
C GLY A 183 23.83 -5.62 5.30
N PRO A 184 24.68 -6.66 5.33
CA PRO A 184 25.09 -7.35 4.12
C PRO A 184 23.90 -8.02 3.40
N ALA A 185 23.68 -7.68 2.13
CA ALA A 185 22.54 -8.17 1.35
C ALA A 185 22.53 -9.71 1.17
N TRP A 186 23.67 -10.37 1.37
CA TRP A 186 23.81 -11.82 1.31
C TRP A 186 23.37 -12.53 2.60
N ALA A 187 23.32 -11.82 3.72
CA ALA A 187 22.82 -12.36 4.98
C ALA A 187 21.30 -12.33 4.94
N GLY A 188 20.65 -13.50 4.91
CA GLY A 188 19.19 -13.61 4.86
C GLY A 188 18.48 -12.70 5.86
N GLY A 189 17.34 -12.13 5.47
CA GLY A 189 16.71 -10.99 6.16
C GLY A 189 16.48 -11.18 7.67
N THR A 190 16.15 -12.39 8.11
CA THR A 190 15.97 -12.70 9.54
C THR A 190 17.28 -12.67 10.33
N VAL A 191 18.36 -13.24 9.79
CA VAL A 191 19.68 -13.30 10.45
C VAL A 191 20.26 -11.90 10.56
N ASN A 192 20.17 -11.12 9.49
CA ASN A 192 20.63 -9.73 9.48
C ASN A 192 19.84 -8.87 10.49
N PHE A 193 18.51 -9.04 10.58
CA PHE A 193 17.70 -8.34 11.56
C PHE A 193 18.07 -8.70 13.00
N LEU A 194 18.29 -9.99 13.31
CA LEU A 194 18.68 -10.45 14.64
C LEU A 194 20.07 -9.92 15.05
N ALA A 195 21.05 -9.98 14.15
CA ALA A 195 22.38 -9.41 14.41
C ALA A 195 22.31 -7.90 14.65
N ALA A 196 21.54 -7.18 13.83
CA ALA A 196 21.28 -5.75 14.01
C ALA A 196 20.62 -5.44 15.36
N ALA A 197 19.71 -6.30 15.83
CA ALA A 197 19.07 -6.18 17.14
C ALA A 197 20.07 -6.29 18.29
N VAL A 198 20.90 -7.35 18.29
CA VAL A 198 21.91 -7.60 19.34
C VAL A 198 22.94 -6.47 19.40
N ILE A 199 23.48 -6.05 18.25
CA ILE A 199 24.44 -4.94 18.18
C ILE A 199 23.79 -3.64 18.68
N SER A 200 22.52 -3.41 18.35
CA SER A 200 21.83 -2.21 18.82
C SER A 200 21.60 -2.22 20.31
N LEU A 201 21.27 -3.36 20.90
CA LEU A 201 21.17 -3.48 22.36
C LEU A 201 22.50 -3.19 23.04
N ALA A 202 23.62 -3.65 22.48
CA ALA A 202 24.94 -3.43 23.07
C ALA A 202 25.46 -1.99 22.95
N VAL A 203 25.10 -1.27 21.87
CA VAL A 203 25.71 0.03 21.53
C VAL A 203 24.78 1.22 21.75
N HIS A 204 23.46 1.00 21.89
CA HIS A 204 22.50 2.10 22.00
C HIS A 204 22.75 2.96 23.24
N ARG A 205 22.80 4.27 23.04
CA ARG A 205 22.86 5.25 24.13
C ARG A 205 21.48 5.87 24.31
N ASN A 206 21.01 5.90 25.54
CA ASN A 206 19.72 6.47 25.89
C ASN A 206 19.67 7.95 25.48
N ALA A 207 18.66 8.32 24.72
CA ALA A 207 18.35 9.71 24.42
C ALA A 207 17.35 10.25 25.47
N ARG A 208 17.53 11.51 25.88
CA ARG A 208 16.50 12.20 26.68
C ARG A 208 15.34 12.58 25.77
N VAL A 209 14.15 12.10 26.10
CA VAL A 209 12.91 12.41 25.39
C VAL A 209 11.99 13.17 26.34
N ARG A 210 11.36 14.24 25.86
CA ARG A 210 10.29 14.94 26.56
C ARG A 210 8.97 14.61 25.89
N ILE A 211 8.05 14.03 26.66
CA ILE A 211 6.69 13.76 26.20
C ILE A 211 5.80 14.87 26.75
N GLY A 212 5.18 15.64 25.86
CA GLY A 212 4.09 16.55 26.20
C GLY A 212 2.78 15.96 25.67
N LEU A 213 1.73 15.99 26.49
CA LEU A 213 0.37 15.58 26.12
C LEU A 213 -0.47 16.81 25.84
#